data_AF-A0A450VFL0-F1
#
_entry.id   AF-A0A450VFL0-F1
#
_cell.length_a   1.000
_cell.length_b   1.000
_cell.length_c   1.000
_cell.angle_alpha   90.00
_cell.angle_beta   90.00
_cell.angle_gamma   90.00
#
_symmetry.space_group_name_H-M   'P 1'
#
loop_
_entity.id
_entity.type
_entity.pdbx_description
1 polymer ?
#
loop_
_entity_poly.entity_id
_entity_poly.type
_entity_poly.pdbx_seq_one_letter_code
_entity_poly.pdbx_strand_id
1 'polypeptide(L)'
;GLSRVFITGVSPVAMSDLTSAYNVAENIYLLHQFNELCGFREVEIAGMVAEIARECGFSQAQADEALAMMRTFYNGYRFSRRAEHHVYNPTLALYFLKAFQRDCRYPDEILDSNLAMDRGKMHYI
;
A
#
# COMPACT_ATOMS: atom_id res chain seq x y z
N GLY A 1 0.00 9.90 32.04
CA GLY A 1 0.81 8.83 31.43
C GLY A 1 0.18 8.39 30.13
N LEU A 2 0.97 7.90 29.18
CA LEU A 2 0.50 7.41 27.88
C LEU A 2 -0.22 6.06 28.07
N SER A 3 -1.50 5.97 27.67
CA SER A 3 -2.34 4.80 28.00
C SER A 3 -2.43 3.76 26.87
N ARG A 4 -2.25 4.16 25.61
CA ARG A 4 -2.34 3.29 24.42
C ARG A 4 -1.44 3.83 23.31
N VAL A 5 -0.82 2.93 22.55
CA VAL A 5 0.00 3.23 21.37
C VAL A 5 -0.46 2.34 20.24
N PHE A 6 -0.61 2.90 19.04
CA PHE A 6 -0.85 2.14 17.81
C PHE A 6 0.33 2.35 16.86
N ILE A 7 1.00 1.27 16.48
CA ILE A 7 2.24 1.28 15.69
C ILE A 7 1.95 0.62 14.34
N THR A 8 2.31 1.28 13.24
CA THR A 8 2.23 0.73 11.87
C THR A 8 3.62 0.65 11.23
N GLY A 9 3.79 -0.23 10.24
CA GLY A 9 5.04 -0.41 9.49
C GLY A 9 5.85 -1.64 9.91
N VAL A 10 7.01 -1.81 9.27
CA VAL A 10 7.97 -2.87 9.59
C VAL A 10 8.86 -2.36 10.71
N SER A 11 8.66 -2.85 11.94
CA SER A 11 9.58 -2.56 13.02
C SER A 11 10.86 -3.37 12.82
N PRO A 12 12.04 -2.75 12.64
CA PRO A 12 13.32 -3.47 12.51
C PRO A 12 13.80 -4.02 13.85
N VAL A 13 12.92 -4.01 14.86
CA VAL A 13 13.22 -4.53 16.19
C VAL A 13 13.05 -6.04 16.13
N ALA A 14 14.16 -6.77 16.21
CA ALA A 14 14.10 -8.18 16.53
C ALA A 14 13.33 -8.31 17.85
N MET A 15 12.18 -9.00 17.82
CA MET A 15 11.35 -9.25 19.01
C MET A 15 12.12 -9.96 20.14
N SER A 16 13.37 -10.38 19.90
CA SER A 16 14.32 -10.89 20.90
C SER A 16 14.75 -9.85 21.93
N ASP A 17 14.87 -8.58 21.55
CA ASP A 17 15.43 -7.53 22.43
C ASP A 17 14.35 -6.83 23.28
N LEU A 18 13.07 -7.17 23.08
CA LEU A 18 11.91 -6.61 23.80
C LEU A 18 11.34 -7.55 24.88
N THR A 19 12.03 -8.64 25.18
CA THR A 19 11.51 -9.81 25.94
C THR A 19 11.09 -9.54 27.39
N SER A 20 11.30 -8.33 27.94
CA SER A 20 10.74 -7.95 29.24
C SER A 20 9.82 -6.70 29.24
N ALA A 21 9.86 -5.85 28.21
CA ALA A 21 9.23 -4.52 28.26
C ALA A 21 8.02 -4.32 27.34
N TYR A 22 7.84 -5.16 26.31
CA TYR A 22 6.76 -4.99 25.31
C TYR A 22 5.88 -6.24 25.12
N ASN A 23 5.81 -7.12 26.12
CA ASN A 23 4.87 -8.25 26.17
C ASN A 23 3.38 -7.84 26.19
N VAL A 24 3.07 -6.54 26.19
CA VAL A 24 1.71 -5.99 26.14
C VAL A 24 1.28 -5.66 24.71
N ALA A 25 2.18 -5.76 23.73
CA ALA A 25 1.84 -5.49 22.33
C ALA A 25 1.11 -6.68 21.70
N GLU A 26 -0.10 -6.40 21.20
CA GLU A 26 -0.90 -7.35 20.46
C GLU A 26 -0.73 -7.10 18.96
N ASN A 27 -0.47 -8.16 18.21
CA ASN A 27 -0.39 -8.09 16.77
C ASN A 27 -1.79 -8.26 16.14
N ILE A 28 -2.30 -7.19 15.53
CA ILE A 28 -3.68 -7.13 15.04
C ILE A 28 -3.80 -7.04 13.51
N TYR A 29 -2.70 -6.99 12.74
CA TYR A 29 -2.77 -6.73 11.29
C TYR A 29 -3.46 -7.85 10.49
N LEU A 30 -3.55 -9.07 11.06
CA LEU A 30 -4.27 -10.20 10.44
C LEU A 30 -5.78 -10.18 10.72
N LEU A 31 -6.26 -9.32 11.62
CA LEU A 31 -7.69 -9.17 11.86
C LEU A 31 -8.32 -8.42 10.69
N HIS A 32 -9.40 -8.96 10.13
CA HIS A 32 -10.06 -8.40 8.94
C HIS A 32 -10.44 -6.92 9.07
N GLN A 33 -10.86 -6.49 10.27
CA GLN A 33 -11.18 -5.09 10.60
C GLN A 33 -10.01 -4.10 10.41
N PHE A 34 -8.77 -4.59 10.34
CA PHE A 34 -7.57 -3.78 10.13
C PHE A 34 -6.94 -3.98 8.75
N ASN A 35 -7.54 -4.78 7.87
CA ASN A 35 -6.99 -5.06 6.53
C ASN A 35 -6.78 -3.78 5.71
N GLU A 36 -7.69 -2.83 5.81
CA GLU A 36 -7.60 -1.55 5.11
C GLU A 36 -6.45 -0.66 5.60
N LEU A 37 -5.93 -0.89 6.81
CA LEU A 37 -4.76 -0.15 7.31
C LEU A 37 -3.44 -0.63 6.68
N CYS A 38 -3.45 -1.78 6.01
CA CYS A 38 -2.26 -2.36 5.38
C CYS A 38 -2.06 -1.86 3.94
N GLY A 39 -2.95 -1.04 3.41
CA GLY A 39 -2.93 -0.58 2.03
C GLY A 39 -3.71 0.69 1.80
N PHE A 40 -3.84 1.10 0.54
CA PHE A 40 -4.77 2.17 0.15
C PHE A 40 -6.06 1.58 -0.41
N ARG A 41 -7.17 2.30 -0.23
CA ARG A 41 -8.46 1.99 -0.83
C ARG A 41 -8.57 2.63 -2.20
N GLU A 42 -9.45 2.08 -3.03
CA GLU A 42 -9.77 2.61 -4.36
C GLU A 42 -10.11 4.10 -4.32
N VAL A 43 -10.92 4.53 -3.35
CA VAL A 43 -11.34 5.92 -3.18
C VAL A 43 -10.17 6.87 -2.85
N GLU A 44 -9.17 6.38 -2.12
CA GLU A 44 -7.99 7.15 -1.75
C GLU A 44 -7.06 7.32 -2.96
N ILE A 45 -6.85 6.23 -3.72
CA ILE A 45 -6.09 6.28 -4.97
C ILE A 45 -6.78 7.17 -6.00
N ALA A 46 -8.09 7.02 -6.20
CA ALA A 46 -8.86 7.85 -7.11
C ALA A 46 -8.79 9.34 -6.74
N GLY A 47 -8.85 9.67 -5.44
CA GLY A 47 -8.69 11.04 -4.97
C GLY A 47 -7.30 11.61 -5.28
N MET A 48 -6.24 10.83 -5.02
CA MET A 48 -4.86 11.25 -5.33
C MET A 48 -4.63 11.42 -6.84
N VAL A 49 -5.12 10.50 -7.66
CA VAL A 49 -5.02 10.57 -9.13
C VAL A 49 -5.78 11.79 -9.67
N ALA A 50 -6.99 12.05 -9.17
CA ALA A 50 -7.76 13.21 -9.58
C ALA A 50 -7.06 14.53 -9.25
N GLU A 51 -6.44 14.63 -8.07
CA GLU A 51 -5.70 15.83 -7.68
C GLU A 51 -4.44 16.04 -8.54
N ILE A 52 -3.67 14.98 -8.79
CA ILE A 52 -2.51 15.05 -9.68
C ILE A 52 -2.94 15.41 -11.11
N ALA A 53 -4.06 14.84 -11.60
CA ALA A 53 -4.58 15.16 -12.91
C ALA A 53 -4.94 16.64 -13.05
N ARG A 54 -5.53 17.23 -12.01
CA ARG A 54 -5.82 18.66 -11.94
C ARG A 54 -4.53 19.50 -11.97
N GLU A 55 -3.50 19.10 -11.23
CA GLU A 55 -2.20 19.81 -11.17
C GLU A 55 -1.43 19.73 -12.50
N CYS A 56 -1.43 18.57 -13.15
CA CYS A 56 -0.74 18.30 -14.41
C CYS A 56 -1.54 18.69 -15.67
N GLY A 57 -2.79 19.14 -15.51
CA GLY A 57 -3.65 19.52 -16.64
C GLY A 57 -4.14 18.34 -17.49
N PHE A 58 -4.29 17.16 -16.90
CA PHE A 58 -4.82 15.98 -17.58
C PHE A 58 -6.32 16.03 -17.75
N SER A 59 -6.80 15.42 -18.83
CA SER A 59 -8.21 15.15 -19.03
C SER A 59 -8.72 14.08 -18.07
N GLN A 60 -10.03 14.04 -17.84
CA GLN A 60 -10.65 12.98 -17.05
C GLN A 60 -10.34 11.58 -17.60
N ALA A 61 -10.29 11.43 -18.93
CA ALA A 61 -9.95 10.14 -19.56
C ALA A 61 -8.54 9.66 -19.21
N GLN A 62 -7.56 10.57 -19.12
CA GLN A 62 -6.19 10.24 -18.69
C GLN A 62 -6.13 9.89 -17.21
N ALA A 63 -6.90 10.58 -16.36
CA ALA A 63 -7.03 10.23 -14.95
C ALA A 63 -7.65 8.83 -14.76
N ASP A 64 -8.71 8.52 -15.53
CA ASP A 64 -9.37 7.22 -15.50
C ASP A 64 -8.44 6.09 -16.00
N GLU A 65 -7.61 6.36 -17.02
CA GLU A 65 -6.59 5.44 -17.51
C GLU A 65 -5.53 5.16 -16.43
N ALA A 66 -5.02 6.20 -15.77
CA ALA A 66 -4.06 6.07 -14.68
C ALA A 66 -4.64 5.23 -13.53
N LEU A 67 -5.89 5.50 -13.13
CA LEU A 67 -6.58 4.73 -12.09
C LEU A 67 -6.76 3.27 -12.51
N ALA A 68 -7.17 3.00 -13.75
CA ALA A 68 -7.32 1.64 -14.26
C ALA A 68 -5.99 0.86 -14.27
N MET A 69 -4.89 1.53 -14.61
CA MET A 69 -3.54 0.97 -14.56
C MET A 69 -3.16 0.61 -13.13
N MET A 70 -3.29 1.56 -12.19
CA MET A 70 -3.02 1.30 -10.78
C MET A 70 -3.88 0.16 -10.24
N ARG A 71 -5.16 0.09 -10.62
CA ARG A 71 -6.07 -1.00 -10.22
C ARG A 71 -5.59 -2.35 -10.71
N THR A 72 -5.09 -2.42 -11.94
CA THR A 72 -4.64 -3.66 -12.57
C THR A 72 -3.34 -4.17 -11.95
N PHE A 73 -2.39 -3.27 -11.68
CA PHE A 73 -1.04 -3.67 -11.28
C PHE A 73 -0.78 -3.61 -9.78
N TYR A 74 -1.49 -2.76 -9.04
CA TYR A 74 -1.15 -2.44 -7.65
C TYR A 74 -2.25 -2.81 -6.64
N ASN A 75 -3.47 -3.09 -7.08
CA ASN A 75 -4.56 -3.58 -6.24
C ASN A 75 -4.55 -5.12 -6.11
N GLY A 76 -5.47 -5.68 -5.33
CA GLY A 76 -5.66 -7.12 -5.16
C GLY A 76 -5.03 -7.69 -3.89
N TYR A 77 -4.37 -6.87 -3.07
CA TYR A 77 -3.73 -7.34 -1.84
C TYR A 77 -4.75 -7.52 -0.72
N ARG A 78 -4.50 -8.52 0.12
CA ARG A 78 -5.31 -8.82 1.29
C ARG A 78 -4.43 -9.45 2.36
N PHE A 79 -4.49 -8.90 3.58
CA PHE A 79 -3.65 -9.33 4.70
C PHE A 79 -4.41 -10.23 5.68
N SER A 80 -5.74 -10.27 5.62
CA SER A 80 -6.57 -11.20 6.37
C SER A 80 -7.29 -12.19 5.46
N ARG A 81 -7.29 -13.49 5.79
CA ARG A 81 -8.07 -14.49 5.04
C ARG A 81 -9.58 -14.22 5.03
N ARG A 82 -10.07 -13.45 6.01
CA ARG A 82 -11.48 -13.09 6.20
C ARG A 82 -11.84 -11.69 5.70
N ALA A 83 -10.88 -10.94 5.17
CA ALA A 83 -11.20 -9.63 4.60
C ALA A 83 -11.92 -9.79 3.25
N GLU A 84 -12.95 -8.97 3.03
CA GLU A 84 -13.71 -8.94 1.78
C GLU A 84 -13.12 -7.94 0.79
N HIS A 85 -12.53 -6.85 1.31
CA HIS A 85 -11.96 -5.78 0.49
C HIS A 85 -10.48 -6.02 0.21
N HIS A 86 -10.11 -5.76 -1.04
CA HIS A 86 -8.72 -5.67 -1.45
C HIS A 86 -8.19 -4.26 -1.21
N VAL A 87 -6.88 -4.18 -1.01
CA VAL A 87 -6.16 -2.92 -0.90
C VAL A 87 -5.07 -2.84 -1.95
N TYR A 88 -4.70 -1.62 -2.28
CA TYR A 88 -3.53 -1.31 -3.07
C TYR A 88 -2.28 -1.48 -2.22
N ASN A 89 -1.25 -2.10 -2.79
CA ASN A 89 0.08 -2.16 -2.21
C ASN A 89 0.64 -0.73 -2.05
N PRO A 90 0.92 -0.27 -0.82
CA PRO A 90 1.38 1.10 -0.59
C PRO A 90 2.65 1.47 -1.33
N THR A 91 3.62 0.55 -1.38
CA THR A 91 4.92 0.79 -2.00
C THR A 91 4.78 1.03 -3.50
N LEU A 92 4.03 0.16 -4.19
CA LEU A 92 3.80 0.28 -5.63
C LEU A 92 2.92 1.49 -5.97
N ALA A 93 1.88 1.74 -5.17
CA ALA A 93 1.01 2.90 -5.35
C ALA A 93 1.78 4.21 -5.19
N LEU A 94 2.59 4.35 -4.13
CA LEU A 94 3.40 5.55 -3.90
C LEU A 94 4.49 5.72 -4.95
N TYR A 95 5.10 4.62 -5.42
CA TYR A 95 6.06 4.66 -6.53
C TYR A 95 5.45 5.31 -7.77
N PHE A 96 4.27 4.83 -8.19
CA PHE A 96 3.57 5.38 -9.34
C PHE A 96 3.15 6.82 -9.12
N LEU A 97 2.45 7.13 -8.00
CA LEU A 97 1.94 8.47 -7.72
C LEU A 97 3.06 9.51 -7.65
N LYS A 98 4.22 9.13 -7.10
CA LYS A 98 5.39 10.01 -7.04
C LYS A 98 5.94 10.37 -8.41
N ALA A 99 6.06 9.40 -9.32
CA ALA A 99 6.49 9.66 -10.69
C ALA A 99 5.43 10.48 -11.44
N PHE A 100 4.16 10.08 -11.29
CA PHE A 100 3.01 10.72 -11.93
C PHE A 100 2.88 12.19 -11.56
N GLN A 101 3.05 12.54 -10.29
CA GLN A 101 3.01 13.92 -9.83
C GLN A 101 4.26 14.72 -10.25
N ARG A 102 5.45 14.12 -10.14
CA ARG A 102 6.71 14.84 -10.39
C ARG A 102 6.88 15.20 -11.86
N ASP A 103 6.63 14.25 -12.75
CA ASP A 103 6.99 14.38 -14.16
C ASP A 103 5.77 14.61 -15.06
N CYS A 104 4.55 14.56 -14.51
CA CYS A 104 3.31 14.52 -15.26
C CYS A 104 3.36 13.43 -16.36
N ARG A 105 3.88 12.25 -15.99
CA ARG A 105 4.03 11.07 -16.85
C ARG A 105 4.01 9.82 -15.99
N TYR A 106 3.64 8.69 -16.58
CA TYR A 106 3.75 7.39 -15.91
C TYR A 106 5.22 7.05 -15.64
N PRO A 107 5.52 6.25 -14.61
CA PRO A 107 6.87 5.71 -14.43
C PRO A 107 7.27 4.87 -15.64
N ASP A 108 8.56 4.91 -16.01
CA ASP A 108 9.10 4.15 -17.13
C ASP A 108 8.90 2.64 -16.94
N GLU A 109 8.96 2.17 -15.69
CA GLU A 109 8.68 0.78 -15.30
C GLU A 109 7.39 0.72 -14.47
N ILE A 110 6.30 0.24 -15.06
CA ILE A 110 5.02 0.08 -14.33
C ILE A 110 5.16 -0.95 -13.19
N LEU A 111 6.02 -1.95 -13.36
CA LEU A 111 6.36 -2.94 -12.33
C LEU A 111 7.87 -2.97 -12.17
N ASP A 112 8.41 -2.14 -11.28
CA ASP A 112 9.82 -2.26 -10.88
C ASP A 112 10.02 -3.65 -10.29
N SER A 113 10.88 -4.45 -10.92
CA SER A 113 11.15 -5.83 -10.52
C SER A 113 11.74 -5.94 -9.11
N ASN A 114 12.33 -4.86 -8.57
CA ASN A 114 12.83 -4.78 -7.20
C ASN A 114 11.72 -4.48 -6.18
N LEU A 115 10.59 -3.93 -6.62
CA LEU A 115 9.42 -3.62 -5.79
C LEU A 115 8.28 -4.65 -5.98
N ALA A 116 8.27 -5.33 -7.12
CA ALA A 116 7.35 -6.40 -7.42
C ALA A 116 7.57 -7.55 -6.42
N MET A 117 6.46 -8.09 -5.91
CA MET A 117 6.51 -9.22 -5.00
C MET A 117 7.14 -10.40 -5.74
N ASP A 118 8.31 -10.86 -5.30
CA ASP A 118 8.97 -12.05 -5.82
C ASP A 118 8.07 -13.27 -5.54
N ARG A 119 7.25 -13.62 -6.54
CA ARG A 119 6.36 -14.80 -6.48
C ARG A 119 7.15 -16.09 -6.25
N GLY A 120 8.48 -16.10 -6.51
CA GLY A 120 9.37 -17.23 -6.30
C GLY A 120 9.66 -17.56 -4.84
N LYS A 121 9.41 -16.64 -3.88
CA LYS A 121 9.61 -16.90 -2.45
C LYS A 121 8.40 -17.47 -1.72
N MET A 122 7.27 -17.65 -2.40
CA MET A 122 6.06 -18.29 -1.86
C MET A 122 6.05 -19.83 -2.03
N HIS A 123 7.21 -20.46 -2.19
CA HIS A 123 7.36 -21.92 -2.29
C HIS A 123 7.86 -22.61 -1.00
N TYR A 124 7.86 -21.92 0.15
CA TYR A 124 8.25 -22.57 1.40
C TYR A 124 7.44 -22.06 2.61
N ILE A 125 6.15 -22.41 2.66
CA ILE A 125 5.38 -22.61 3.90
C ILE A 125 4.42 -23.78 3.68
#